data_AF-A0A7C4X650-F1
#
_entry.id   AF-A0A7C4X650-F1
#
_cell.length_a   1.000
_cell.length_b   1.000
_cell.length_c   1.000
_cell.angle_alpha   90.00
_cell.angle_beta   90.00
_cell.angle_gamma   90.00
#
_symmetry.space_group_name_H-M   'P 1'
#
loop_
_entity.id
_entity.type
_entity.pdbx_description
1 polymer ?
#
loop_
_entity_poly.entity_id
_entity_poly.type
_entity_poly.pdbx_seq_one_letter_code
_entity_poly.pdbx_strand_id
1 'polypeptide(L)'
;MEDDRDKLCLASLLHDIGKFYQRADERNENGSFQFLSRECQNMASSYCPAGRDNDYSHKHVLWTAQFIRENELEKSLNMRGLERLAAAHHNPDPNNILERILQKADHWSSGADRTKNWGTQDSENENQFHNFKKTQMRSILESVLCEEADKYSYQYYLPVRSLELSPQIFPKDEKIDPDYTTLWSSFVSEFRKIKVNNNRNFIETLYHLLHKYTVTIPSSTIHLPDVSLYDHAKTVAAFSICIYDYLKQKNNLSAFKLKNDEEVVLLIGGDISGIQQYIYQIISQQAAKNLKGRSFYLQLLVDSVISLITDSLGLYQANIVYASGGGFYLLAANTEENRKKLTAIDR
;
A
#
# COMPACT_ATOMS: atom_id res chain seq x y z
N MET A 1 4.53 19.09 -11.42
CA MET A 1 3.18 18.85 -12.03
C MET A 1 2.91 17.38 -12.32
N GLU A 2 3.78 16.67 -13.05
CA GLU A 2 3.78 15.19 -13.13
C GLU A 2 4.76 14.61 -12.10
N ASP A 3 5.91 15.27 -11.93
CA ASP A 3 6.93 14.95 -10.91
C ASP A 3 6.39 14.92 -9.47
N ASP A 4 5.50 15.85 -9.10
CA ASP A 4 4.86 15.83 -7.76
C ASP A 4 3.87 14.69 -7.58
N ARG A 5 3.25 14.22 -8.67
CA ARG A 5 2.27 13.15 -8.66
C ARG A 5 2.95 11.79 -8.52
N ASP A 6 4.04 11.58 -9.27
CA ASP A 6 4.91 10.41 -9.11
C ASP A 6 5.56 10.39 -7.72
N LYS A 7 6.09 11.52 -7.25
CA LYS A 7 6.66 11.65 -5.90
C LYS A 7 5.63 11.34 -4.82
N LEU A 8 4.39 11.81 -4.95
CA LEU A 8 3.31 11.51 -4.01
C LEU A 8 2.93 10.02 -4.05
N CYS A 9 2.83 9.41 -5.22
CA CYS A 9 2.56 7.98 -5.35
C CYS A 9 3.67 7.15 -4.68
N LEU A 10 4.93 7.47 -4.98
CA LEU A 10 6.08 6.79 -4.41
C LEU A 10 6.16 6.95 -2.89
N ALA A 11 5.98 8.17 -2.38
CA ALA A 11 5.93 8.43 -0.94
C ALA A 11 4.79 7.65 -0.27
N SER A 12 3.62 7.57 -0.92
CA SER A 12 2.48 6.83 -0.41
C SER A 12 2.73 5.31 -0.36
N LEU A 13 3.45 4.75 -1.33
CA LEU A 13 3.84 3.33 -1.29
C LEU A 13 4.91 3.04 -0.21
N LEU A 14 5.74 4.04 0.12
CA LEU A 14 6.87 3.89 1.04
C LEU A 14 6.60 4.39 2.46
N HIS A 15 5.52 5.13 2.73
CA HIS A 15 5.29 5.82 4.01
C HIS A 15 5.49 4.90 5.24
N ASP A 16 5.03 3.66 5.11
CA ASP A 16 5.05 2.63 6.14
C ASP A 16 6.11 1.53 5.94
N ILE A 17 7.03 1.66 4.97
CA ILE A 17 8.10 0.65 4.76
C ILE A 17 8.98 0.47 6.00
N GLY A 18 9.09 1.52 6.81
CA GLY A 18 9.76 1.51 8.09
C GLY A 18 9.18 0.50 9.08
N LYS A 19 7.90 0.13 8.98
CA LYS A 19 7.31 -0.93 9.82
C LYS A 19 7.91 -2.30 9.51
N PHE A 20 8.31 -2.56 8.27
CA PHE A 20 9.02 -3.78 7.90
C PHE A 20 10.47 -3.71 8.38
N TYR A 21 11.16 -2.60 8.08
CA TYR A 21 12.57 -2.42 8.45
C TYR A 21 12.78 -2.44 9.98
N GLN A 22 11.93 -1.76 10.75
CA GLN A 22 11.96 -1.75 12.22
C GLN A 22 11.80 -3.17 12.80
N ARG A 23 10.98 -4.03 12.20
CA ARG A 23 10.82 -5.42 12.65
C ARG A 23 12.06 -6.27 12.36
N ALA A 24 12.80 -5.96 11.29
CA ALA A 24 14.07 -6.60 10.98
C ALA A 24 15.25 -6.09 11.85
N ASP A 25 15.16 -4.88 12.40
CA ASP A 25 16.25 -4.25 13.15
C ASP A 25 16.34 -4.77 14.59
N GLU A 26 17.39 -5.53 14.91
CA GLU A 26 17.61 -6.08 16.26
C GLU A 26 18.26 -5.05 17.20
N ARG A 27 18.05 -5.23 18.50
CA ARG A 27 18.79 -4.45 19.50
C ARG A 27 20.09 -5.17 19.81
N ASN A 28 21.19 -4.42 19.81
CA ASN A 28 22.46 -4.93 20.28
C ASN A 28 22.47 -5.08 21.81
N GLU A 29 23.57 -5.63 22.34
CA GLU A 29 23.79 -5.85 23.78
C GLU A 29 23.65 -4.57 24.63
N ASN A 30 23.89 -3.40 24.03
CA ASN A 30 23.77 -2.09 24.68
C ASN A 30 22.34 -1.50 24.59
N GLY A 31 21.39 -2.25 24.05
CA GLY A 31 19.99 -1.86 23.91
C GLY A 31 19.70 -0.89 22.77
N SER A 32 20.70 -0.53 21.94
CA SER A 32 20.53 0.33 20.77
C SER A 32 20.21 -0.50 19.52
N PHE A 33 19.47 0.09 18.59
CA PHE A 33 19.19 -0.51 17.29
C PHE A 33 20.47 -0.81 16.50
N GLN A 34 20.50 -1.94 15.80
CA GLN A 34 21.64 -2.40 15.02
C GLN A 34 21.74 -1.66 13.68
N PHE A 35 20.60 -1.39 13.04
CA PHE A 35 20.55 -0.76 11.72
C PHE A 35 20.21 0.73 11.80
N LEU A 36 19.27 1.15 12.67
CA LEU A 36 18.86 2.55 12.72
C LEU A 36 20.01 3.49 13.11
N SER A 37 20.43 4.33 12.17
CA SER A 37 21.49 5.32 12.32
C SER A 37 21.14 6.41 13.34
N ARG A 38 22.16 6.95 14.02
CA ARG A 38 22.00 8.08 14.95
C ARG A 38 21.43 9.33 14.26
N GLU A 39 21.79 9.54 12.99
CA GLU A 39 21.27 10.64 12.19
C GLU A 39 19.75 10.57 12.07
N CYS A 40 19.21 9.40 11.71
CA CYS A 40 17.77 9.21 11.60
C CYS A 40 17.08 9.23 12.98
N GLN A 41 17.72 8.71 14.03
CA GLN A 41 17.20 8.81 15.40
C GLN A 41 17.00 10.27 15.83
N ASN A 42 17.94 11.16 15.48
CA ASN A 42 17.86 12.58 15.81
C ASN A 42 16.75 13.34 15.07
N MET A 43 16.11 12.73 14.06
CA MET A 43 14.99 13.31 13.32
C MET A 43 13.63 13.06 13.98
N ALA A 44 13.58 12.35 15.12
CA ALA A 44 12.34 12.05 15.83
C ALA A 44 11.48 13.29 16.08
N SER A 45 12.08 14.40 16.50
CA SER A 45 11.38 15.67 16.72
C SER A 45 10.73 16.28 15.48
N SER A 46 11.19 15.89 14.28
CA SER A 46 10.71 16.42 13.01
C SER A 46 9.58 15.57 12.43
N TYR A 47 9.66 14.25 12.57
CA TYR A 47 8.75 13.31 11.90
C TYR A 47 7.77 12.60 12.84
N CYS A 48 8.14 12.40 14.10
CA CYS A 48 7.30 11.68 15.05
C CYS A 48 6.44 12.68 15.85
N PRO A 49 5.15 12.41 16.02
CA PRO A 49 4.33 13.18 16.95
C PRO A 49 4.76 12.91 18.40
N ALA A 50 4.58 13.91 19.26
CA ALA A 50 4.84 13.78 20.69
C ALA A 50 3.94 12.70 21.30
N GLY A 51 4.56 11.75 21.99
CA GLY A 51 3.89 10.69 22.74
C GLY A 51 3.69 11.06 24.21
N ARG A 52 3.39 10.05 25.05
CA ARG A 52 3.32 10.21 26.51
C ARG A 52 4.74 10.30 27.11
N ASP A 53 4.85 10.93 28.27
CA ASP A 53 6.08 11.01 29.07
C ASP A 53 7.32 11.54 28.33
N ASN A 54 7.12 12.52 27.43
CA ASN A 54 8.19 13.16 26.65
C ASN A 54 8.94 12.23 25.68
N ASP A 55 8.35 11.07 25.33
CA ASP A 55 8.81 10.18 24.26
C ASP A 55 8.06 10.46 22.94
N TYR A 56 8.55 9.92 21.83
CA TYR A 56 7.94 10.00 20.51
C TYR A 56 7.12 8.75 20.20
N SER A 57 6.05 8.88 19.43
CA SER A 57 5.26 7.74 18.93
C SER A 57 5.49 7.51 17.43
N HIS A 58 5.01 6.39 16.88
CA HIS A 58 5.10 6.08 15.45
C HIS A 58 6.53 6.07 14.93
N LYS A 59 7.45 5.42 15.67
CA LYS A 59 8.90 5.50 15.43
C LYS A 59 9.31 4.87 14.10
N HIS A 60 8.46 4.03 13.51
CA HIS A 60 8.71 3.40 12.20
C HIS A 60 9.05 4.42 11.10
N VAL A 61 8.55 5.66 11.18
CA VAL A 61 8.86 6.72 10.19
C VAL A 61 10.35 7.02 10.08
N LEU A 62 11.13 6.79 11.14
CA LEU A 62 12.58 6.98 11.14
C LEU A 62 13.28 5.93 10.27
N TRP A 63 12.77 4.70 10.28
CA TRP A 63 13.25 3.65 9.38
C TRP A 63 12.79 3.88 7.94
N THR A 64 11.61 4.48 7.72
CA THR A 64 11.20 4.94 6.39
C THR A 64 12.19 5.96 5.84
N ALA A 65 12.53 6.99 6.64
CA ALA A 65 13.53 7.99 6.25
C ALA A 65 14.90 7.34 5.96
N GLN A 66 15.34 6.44 6.84
CA GLN A 66 16.59 5.71 6.64
C GLN A 66 16.61 4.91 5.34
N PHE A 67 15.54 4.16 5.03
CA PHE A 67 15.45 3.38 3.79
C PHE A 67 15.61 4.26 2.55
N ILE A 68 14.98 5.44 2.54
CA ILE A 68 15.06 6.40 1.43
C ILE A 68 16.50 6.95 1.29
N ARG A 69 17.15 7.28 2.41
CA ARG A 69 18.54 7.79 2.44
C ARG A 69 19.56 6.76 1.98
N GLU A 70 19.52 5.55 2.57
CA GLU A 70 20.49 4.48 2.30
C GLU A 70 20.50 4.04 0.83
N ASN A 71 19.36 4.19 0.16
CA ASN A 71 19.22 3.86 -1.26
C ASN A 71 19.31 5.08 -2.19
N GLU A 72 19.67 6.27 -1.67
CA GLU A 72 19.80 7.52 -2.41
C GLU A 72 18.59 7.83 -3.34
N LEU A 73 17.35 7.54 -2.90
CA LEU A 73 16.18 7.61 -3.78
C LEU A 73 15.87 9.03 -4.27
N GLU A 74 16.03 10.04 -3.41
CA GLU A 74 15.81 11.44 -3.82
C GLU A 74 16.74 11.85 -4.96
N LYS A 75 18.00 11.42 -4.89
CA LYS A 75 19.05 11.75 -5.86
C LYS A 75 18.89 10.94 -7.14
N SER A 76 18.65 9.64 -7.03
CA SER A 76 18.54 8.74 -8.18
C SER A 76 17.29 8.99 -9.02
N LEU A 77 16.18 9.38 -8.39
CA LEU A 77 14.90 9.68 -9.07
C LEU A 77 14.66 11.17 -9.30
N ASN A 78 15.59 12.04 -8.86
CA ASN A 78 15.47 13.50 -8.88
C ASN A 78 14.20 14.02 -8.14
N MET A 79 13.79 13.33 -7.08
CA MET A 79 12.59 13.65 -6.29
C MET A 79 12.98 14.29 -4.96
N ARG A 80 13.28 15.59 -4.96
CA ARG A 80 13.62 16.31 -3.73
C ARG A 80 12.45 16.32 -2.75
N GLY A 81 12.73 16.03 -1.48
CA GLY A 81 11.74 16.04 -0.40
C GLY A 81 10.86 14.79 -0.33
N LEU A 82 11.18 13.73 -1.08
CA LEU A 82 10.54 12.42 -0.99
C LEU A 82 10.69 11.82 0.41
N GLU A 83 11.86 11.96 1.03
CA GLU A 83 12.14 11.47 2.40
C GLU A 83 11.14 12.06 3.39
N ARG A 84 11.06 13.40 3.39
CA ARG A 84 10.14 14.13 4.24
C ARG A 84 8.69 13.77 3.95
N LEU A 85 8.30 13.70 2.67
CA LEU A 85 6.91 13.41 2.31
C LEU A 85 6.47 12.03 2.82
N ALA A 86 7.33 11.01 2.72
CA ALA A 86 7.02 9.67 3.21
C ALA A 86 7.06 9.57 4.75
N ALA A 87 8.04 10.20 5.40
CA ALA A 87 8.26 10.07 6.84
C ALA A 87 7.38 11.00 7.70
N ALA A 88 6.87 12.11 7.17
CA ALA A 88 6.11 13.10 7.95
C ALA A 88 4.60 12.81 8.05
N HIS A 89 4.10 11.67 7.58
CA HIS A 89 2.66 11.42 7.47
C HIS A 89 1.89 11.43 8.81
N HIS A 90 2.55 11.10 9.92
CA HIS A 90 2.00 11.23 11.28
C HIS A 90 2.14 12.64 11.88
N ASN A 91 3.01 13.48 11.34
CA ASN A 91 3.26 14.85 11.80
C ASN A 91 3.51 15.80 10.60
N PRO A 92 2.50 16.01 9.74
CA PRO A 92 2.69 16.77 8.51
C PRO A 92 2.82 18.26 8.80
N ASP A 93 3.61 18.97 7.98
CA ASP A 93 3.61 20.43 7.96
C ASP A 93 2.22 20.92 7.48
N PRO A 94 1.50 21.74 8.26
CA PRO A 94 0.21 22.30 7.88
C PRO A 94 0.21 23.07 6.55
N ASN A 95 1.37 23.59 6.15
CA ASN A 95 1.57 24.33 4.90
C ASN A 95 1.98 23.44 3.73
N ASN A 96 2.39 22.18 3.98
CA ASN A 96 2.72 21.24 2.91
C ASN A 96 1.49 20.41 2.50
N ILE A 97 0.94 20.77 1.35
CA ILE A 97 -0.27 20.15 0.80
C ILE A 97 -0.07 18.66 0.52
N LEU A 98 1.10 18.24 0.01
CA LEU A 98 1.34 16.82 -0.31
C LEU A 98 1.39 15.97 0.96
N GLU A 99 2.02 16.47 2.03
CA GLU A 99 2.06 15.79 3.34
C GLU A 99 0.63 15.62 3.90
N ARG A 100 -0.21 16.65 3.75
CA ARG A 100 -1.62 16.59 4.17
C ARG A 100 -2.48 15.64 3.32
N ILE A 101 -2.23 15.57 2.01
CA ILE A 101 -2.90 14.60 1.13
C ILE A 101 -2.56 13.18 1.58
N LEU A 102 -1.27 12.90 1.79
CA LEU A 102 -0.81 11.57 2.18
C LEU A 102 -1.36 11.18 3.55
N GLN A 103 -1.33 12.08 4.55
CA GLN A 103 -1.95 11.83 5.85
C GLN A 103 -3.45 11.52 5.72
N LYS A 104 -4.19 12.30 4.92
CA LYS A 104 -5.63 12.08 4.76
C LYS A 104 -5.93 10.74 4.06
N ALA A 105 -5.11 10.36 3.08
CA ALA A 105 -5.20 9.07 2.41
C ALA A 105 -4.90 7.90 3.36
N ASP A 106 -3.90 8.04 4.24
CA ASP A 106 -3.59 7.08 5.29
C ASP A 106 -4.77 6.88 6.26
N HIS A 107 -5.37 7.98 6.72
CA HIS A 107 -6.56 7.92 7.58
C HIS A 107 -7.76 7.25 6.89
N TRP A 108 -7.98 7.52 5.59
CA TRP A 108 -9.05 6.90 4.81
C TRP A 108 -8.84 5.39 4.63
N SER A 109 -7.61 4.99 4.29
CA SER A 109 -7.23 3.59 4.13
C SER A 109 -7.39 2.79 5.43
N SER A 110 -7.01 3.42 6.53
CA SER A 110 -7.06 2.87 7.88
C SER A 110 -8.46 2.82 8.51
N GLY A 111 -9.44 3.54 7.96
CA GLY A 111 -10.74 3.72 8.59
C GLY A 111 -10.70 4.54 9.89
N ALA A 112 -9.64 5.35 10.09
CA ALA A 112 -9.40 6.13 11.30
C ALA A 112 -10.56 7.09 11.63
N ASP A 113 -11.25 7.61 10.62
CA ASP A 113 -12.42 8.49 10.76
C ASP A 113 -13.62 7.79 11.46
N ARG A 114 -13.62 6.45 11.57
CA ARG A 114 -14.67 5.65 12.23
C ARG A 114 -14.34 5.25 13.68
N THR A 115 -13.11 5.44 14.14
CA THR A 115 -12.64 4.95 15.45
C THR A 115 -11.90 6.03 16.24
N LYS A 116 -12.46 6.44 17.39
CA LYS A 116 -11.92 7.55 18.22
C LYS A 116 -10.52 7.32 18.81
N ASN A 117 -10.02 6.08 18.84
CA ASN A 117 -8.75 5.70 19.49
C ASN A 117 -7.68 5.18 18.51
N TRP A 118 -7.84 5.43 17.21
CA TRP A 118 -6.92 4.94 16.17
C TRP A 118 -5.46 5.39 16.39
N GLY A 119 -4.49 4.50 16.22
CA GLY A 119 -3.04 4.76 16.34
C GLY A 119 -2.49 4.85 17.77
N THR A 120 -3.30 5.24 18.76
CA THR A 120 -2.83 5.34 20.17
C THR A 120 -2.46 3.98 20.76
N GLN A 121 -3.25 2.93 20.51
CA GLN A 121 -2.93 1.58 21.01
C GLN A 121 -1.73 0.97 20.27
N ASP A 122 -1.63 1.17 18.96
CA ASP A 122 -0.50 0.64 18.18
C ASP A 122 0.82 1.25 18.64
N SER A 123 0.86 2.55 18.94
CA SER A 123 2.06 3.20 19.48
C SER A 123 2.44 2.70 20.88
N GLU A 124 1.46 2.36 21.73
CA GLU A 124 1.71 1.73 23.03
C GLU A 124 2.31 0.32 22.87
N ASN A 125 1.92 -0.44 21.84
CA ASN A 125 2.46 -1.76 21.56
C ASN A 125 3.81 -1.70 20.80
N GLU A 126 4.06 -0.68 19.98
CA GLU A 126 5.39 -0.38 19.44
C GLU A 126 6.41 -0.12 20.57
N ASN A 127 5.98 0.52 21.67
CA ASN A 127 6.80 0.69 22.87
C ASN A 127 7.11 -0.65 23.56
N GLN A 128 6.24 -1.65 23.43
CA GLN A 128 6.50 -3.05 23.78
C GLN A 128 7.17 -3.79 22.62
N PHE A 129 8.37 -3.34 22.24
CA PHE A 129 9.15 -3.78 21.08
C PHE A 129 9.13 -5.29 20.79
N HIS A 130 9.16 -6.14 21.83
CA HIS A 130 9.15 -7.59 21.70
C HIS A 130 7.82 -8.14 21.14
N ASN A 131 6.69 -7.55 21.52
CA ASN A 131 5.35 -7.97 21.08
C ASN A 131 5.06 -7.50 19.64
N PHE A 132 5.50 -6.29 19.29
CA PHE A 132 5.37 -5.74 17.94
C PHE A 132 6.06 -6.60 16.87
N LYS A 133 7.28 -7.10 17.13
CA LYS A 133 8.00 -8.00 16.21
C LYS A 133 7.34 -9.36 16.03
N LYS A 134 6.69 -9.87 17.08
CA LYS A 134 6.07 -11.20 17.08
C LYS A 134 4.62 -11.23 16.58
N THR A 135 4.10 -10.09 16.14
CA THR A 135 2.74 -10.02 15.63
C THR A 135 2.73 -10.45 14.16
N GLN A 136 1.89 -11.44 13.86
CA GLN A 136 1.67 -11.96 12.51
C GLN A 136 0.29 -11.55 12.01
N MET A 137 0.17 -11.43 10.70
CA MET A 137 -1.09 -11.13 10.05
C MET A 137 -2.09 -12.26 10.25
N ARG A 138 -3.37 -11.90 10.42
CA ARG A 138 -4.48 -12.83 10.62
C ARG A 138 -5.20 -13.14 9.30
N SER A 139 -5.88 -14.28 9.24
CA SER A 139 -6.67 -14.63 8.06
C SER A 139 -7.90 -13.74 7.94
N ILE A 140 -8.03 -13.04 6.81
CA ILE A 140 -9.22 -12.24 6.49
C ILE A 140 -10.51 -13.08 6.43
N LEU A 141 -10.41 -14.40 6.20
CA LEU A 141 -11.59 -15.26 6.22
C LEU A 141 -12.23 -15.34 7.61
N GLU A 142 -11.43 -15.17 8.68
CA GLU A 142 -11.94 -15.21 10.05
C GLU A 142 -12.66 -13.90 10.42
N SER A 143 -12.24 -12.77 9.85
CA SER A 143 -12.92 -11.49 10.07
C SER A 143 -14.22 -11.38 9.27
N VAL A 144 -14.24 -11.86 8.02
CA VAL A 144 -15.44 -11.83 7.15
C VAL A 144 -16.55 -12.74 7.67
N LEU A 145 -16.21 -13.85 8.34
CA LEU A 145 -17.20 -14.81 8.86
C LEU A 145 -17.75 -14.44 10.24
N CYS A 146 -17.20 -13.42 10.91
CA CYS A 146 -17.69 -12.97 12.21
C CYS A 146 -18.83 -11.95 12.05
N GLU A 147 -20.01 -12.26 12.61
CA GLU A 147 -21.17 -11.36 12.59
C GLU A 147 -21.05 -10.20 13.60
N GLU A 148 -20.22 -10.35 14.65
CA GLU A 148 -19.97 -9.33 15.67
C GLU A 148 -18.50 -8.86 15.63
N ALA A 149 -18.27 -7.60 15.24
CA ALA A 149 -16.93 -7.01 15.10
C ALA A 149 -16.12 -6.93 16.40
N ASP A 150 -16.74 -7.08 17.57
CA ASP A 150 -16.04 -6.97 18.86
C ASP A 150 -15.60 -8.33 19.45
N LYS A 151 -15.81 -9.44 18.72
CA LYS A 151 -15.46 -10.81 19.15
C LYS A 151 -14.61 -11.58 18.14
N TYR A 152 -13.63 -10.93 17.51
CA TYR A 152 -12.70 -11.66 16.64
C TYR A 152 -11.91 -12.70 17.46
N SER A 153 -12.15 -13.98 17.19
CA SER A 153 -11.33 -15.09 17.68
C SER A 153 -10.45 -15.59 16.53
N TYR A 154 -9.31 -14.93 16.32
CA TYR A 154 -8.36 -15.35 15.29
C TYR A 154 -7.57 -16.60 15.73
N GLN A 155 -7.81 -17.70 15.04
CA GLN A 155 -7.10 -18.97 15.17
C GLN A 155 -5.96 -19.07 14.15
N TYR A 156 -6.13 -18.51 12.94
CA TYR A 156 -5.16 -18.68 11.87
C TYR A 156 -4.23 -17.48 11.69
N TYR A 157 -2.98 -17.78 11.36
CA TYR A 157 -1.89 -16.84 11.15
C TYR A 157 -1.30 -17.02 9.76
N LEU A 158 -1.03 -15.93 9.06
CA LEU A 158 -0.24 -15.98 7.83
C LEU A 158 1.25 -16.10 8.17
N PRO A 159 1.97 -17.08 7.59
CA PRO A 159 3.42 -17.16 7.71
C PRO A 159 4.09 -15.92 7.09
N VAL A 160 4.97 -15.26 7.83
CA VAL A 160 5.72 -14.09 7.34
C VAL A 160 6.80 -14.56 6.39
N ARG A 161 6.55 -14.39 5.09
CA ARG A 161 7.45 -14.81 4.01
C ARG A 161 7.13 -14.08 2.71
N SER A 162 8.04 -14.18 1.75
CA SER A 162 7.79 -13.68 0.40
C SER A 162 6.78 -14.57 -0.33
N LEU A 163 6.02 -13.95 -1.24
CA LEU A 163 5.02 -14.63 -2.06
C LEU A 163 5.70 -15.63 -3.01
N GLU A 164 5.26 -16.88 -2.95
CA GLU A 164 5.75 -17.99 -3.75
C GLU A 164 4.61 -18.96 -4.09
N LEU A 165 4.73 -19.72 -5.18
CA LEU A 165 3.73 -20.71 -5.57
C LEU A 165 3.94 -22.01 -4.77
N SER A 166 3.57 -21.97 -3.49
CA SER A 166 3.83 -23.02 -2.52
C SER A 166 2.75 -23.08 -1.45
N PRO A 167 2.29 -24.27 -1.01
CA PRO A 167 1.33 -24.40 0.09
C PRO A 167 1.82 -23.80 1.42
N GLN A 168 3.13 -23.54 1.54
CA GLN A 168 3.70 -23.00 2.77
C GLN A 168 3.29 -21.55 3.07
N ILE A 169 2.66 -20.85 2.12
CA ILE A 169 2.12 -19.50 2.32
C ILE A 169 0.71 -19.52 2.97
N PHE A 170 0.06 -20.68 3.03
CA PHE A 170 -1.31 -20.77 3.53
C PHE A 170 -1.39 -20.48 5.04
N PRO A 171 -2.52 -19.94 5.52
CA PRO A 171 -2.73 -19.69 6.95
C PRO A 171 -2.55 -20.98 7.78
N LYS A 172 -1.93 -20.84 8.95
CA LYS A 172 -1.66 -21.93 9.90
C LYS A 172 -2.30 -21.63 11.25
N ASP A 173 -2.75 -22.65 11.95
CA ASP A 173 -3.28 -22.57 13.31
C ASP A 173 -2.19 -22.51 14.39
N GLU A 174 -0.92 -22.63 13.99
CA GLU A 174 0.25 -22.45 14.84
C GLU A 174 0.90 -21.08 14.62
N LYS A 175 1.17 -20.37 15.71
CA LYS A 175 1.94 -19.13 15.70
C LYS A 175 3.43 -19.45 15.57
N ILE A 176 4.06 -18.98 14.49
CA ILE A 176 5.48 -19.20 14.19
C ILE A 176 6.19 -17.86 14.32
N ASP A 177 7.27 -17.80 15.11
CA ASP A 177 8.05 -16.58 15.25
C ASP A 177 8.59 -16.13 13.87
N PRO A 178 8.28 -14.91 13.41
CA PRO A 178 8.61 -14.46 12.07
C PRO A 178 10.08 -14.06 11.95
N ASP A 179 10.74 -14.49 10.86
CA ASP A 179 12.12 -14.09 10.52
C ASP A 179 12.11 -12.87 9.59
N TYR A 180 11.87 -11.69 10.18
CA TYR A 180 11.89 -10.42 9.45
C TYR A 180 13.29 -10.05 8.94
N THR A 181 14.36 -10.49 9.61
CA THR A 181 15.76 -10.18 9.25
C THR A 181 16.14 -10.79 7.90
N THR A 182 15.83 -12.09 7.71
CA THR A 182 16.06 -12.77 6.43
C THR A 182 15.15 -12.23 5.34
N LEU A 183 13.87 -11.96 5.66
CA LEU A 183 12.91 -11.43 4.70
C LEU A 183 13.33 -10.03 4.20
N TRP A 184 13.76 -9.15 5.12
CA TRP A 184 14.24 -7.80 4.80
C TRP A 184 15.51 -7.82 3.95
N SER A 185 16.46 -8.69 4.31
CA SER A 185 17.70 -8.86 3.54
C SER A 185 17.42 -9.30 2.09
N SER A 186 16.45 -10.19 1.91
CA SER A 186 16.00 -10.65 0.59
C SER A 186 15.31 -9.54 -0.20
N PHE A 187 14.42 -8.77 0.46
CA PHE A 187 13.78 -7.59 -0.13
C PHE A 187 14.81 -6.57 -0.61
N VAL A 188 15.77 -6.17 0.25
CA VAL A 188 16.81 -5.19 -0.09
C VAL A 188 17.70 -5.69 -1.24
N SER A 189 18.01 -6.99 -1.26
CA SER A 189 18.79 -7.60 -2.35
C SER A 189 18.09 -7.49 -3.71
N GLU A 190 16.77 -7.70 -3.76
CA GLU A 190 15.98 -7.54 -4.99
C GLU A 190 15.72 -6.07 -5.32
N PHE A 191 15.46 -5.22 -4.32
CA PHE A 191 15.30 -3.78 -4.49
C PHE A 191 16.50 -3.14 -5.20
N ARG A 192 17.72 -3.49 -4.77
CA ARG A 192 18.97 -3.00 -5.39
C ARG A 192 19.17 -3.44 -6.84
N LYS A 193 18.38 -4.40 -7.35
CA LYS A 193 18.43 -4.84 -8.75
C LYS A 193 17.49 -4.03 -9.65
N ILE A 194 16.63 -3.18 -9.10
CA ILE A 194 15.74 -2.33 -9.88
C ILE A 194 16.59 -1.33 -10.67
N LYS A 195 16.67 -1.53 -11.98
CA LYS A 195 17.40 -0.67 -12.92
C LYS A 195 16.42 -0.08 -13.91
N VAL A 196 15.90 1.10 -13.61
CA VAL A 196 14.94 1.80 -14.46
C VAL A 196 15.30 3.28 -14.54
N ASN A 197 15.06 3.85 -15.71
CA ASN A 197 15.45 5.23 -16.02
C ASN A 197 14.25 6.20 -15.96
N ASN A 198 13.09 5.72 -15.52
CA ASN A 198 11.85 6.47 -15.50
C ASN A 198 11.13 6.24 -14.16
N ASN A 199 10.67 7.33 -13.53
CA ASN A 199 10.04 7.34 -12.22
C ASN A 199 8.79 6.47 -12.16
N ARG A 200 7.97 6.50 -13.21
CA ARG A 200 6.77 5.67 -13.31
C ARG A 200 7.11 4.19 -13.33
N ASN A 201 8.05 3.77 -14.17
CA ASN A 201 8.49 2.36 -14.22
C ASN A 201 9.12 1.91 -12.89
N PHE A 202 9.81 2.81 -12.18
CA PHE A 202 10.32 2.54 -10.82
C PHE A 202 9.18 2.26 -9.84
N ILE A 203 8.17 3.12 -9.83
CA ILE A 203 6.98 2.99 -8.97
C ILE A 203 6.26 1.67 -9.25
N GLU A 204 6.02 1.32 -10.52
CA GLU A 204 5.35 0.06 -10.87
C GLU A 204 6.19 -1.17 -10.49
N THR A 205 7.51 -1.12 -10.67
CA THR A 205 8.40 -2.23 -10.26
C THR A 205 8.42 -2.38 -8.73
N LEU A 206 8.52 -1.26 -8.00
CA LEU A 206 8.47 -1.25 -6.54
C LEU A 206 7.13 -1.76 -6.02
N TYR A 207 6.01 -1.38 -6.64
CA TYR A 207 4.67 -1.86 -6.29
C TYR A 207 4.61 -3.40 -6.29
N HIS A 208 5.15 -4.05 -7.31
CA HIS A 208 5.21 -5.52 -7.37
C HIS A 208 6.22 -6.12 -6.38
N LEU A 209 7.33 -5.44 -6.10
CA LEU A 209 8.28 -5.89 -5.09
C LEU A 209 7.67 -5.82 -3.68
N LEU A 210 6.93 -4.76 -3.37
CA LEU A 210 6.16 -4.64 -2.13
C LEU A 210 5.12 -5.76 -2.06
N HIS A 211 4.35 -6.00 -3.12
CA HIS A 211 3.40 -7.13 -3.16
C HIS A 211 4.08 -8.46 -2.80
N LYS A 212 5.26 -8.72 -3.37
CA LYS A 212 6.00 -9.95 -3.11
C LYS A 212 6.45 -10.07 -1.65
N TYR A 213 6.84 -8.99 -0.99
CA TYR A 213 7.52 -9.05 0.31
C TYR A 213 6.69 -8.59 1.50
N THR A 214 5.61 -7.82 1.31
CA THR A 214 4.84 -7.18 2.38
C THR A 214 3.38 -7.61 2.46
N VAL A 215 2.93 -8.53 1.59
CA VAL A 215 1.54 -9.05 1.58
C VAL A 215 1.20 -9.95 2.78
N THR A 216 2.20 -10.50 3.49
CA THR A 216 2.00 -11.32 4.70
C THR A 216 2.39 -10.58 5.99
N ILE A 217 2.76 -9.30 5.88
CA ILE A 217 3.14 -8.45 7.01
C ILE A 217 1.91 -7.64 7.42
N PRO A 218 1.50 -7.63 8.70
CA PRO A 218 0.34 -6.84 9.12
C PRO A 218 0.66 -5.33 9.11
N SER A 219 -0.26 -4.51 8.57
CA SER A 219 -0.12 -3.05 8.52
C SER A 219 -0.24 -2.40 9.90
N SER A 220 -1.09 -2.94 10.77
CA SER A 220 -1.24 -2.60 12.18
C SER A 220 -1.22 -3.88 13.02
N THR A 221 -0.75 -3.77 14.27
CA THR A 221 -0.63 -4.93 15.17
C THR A 221 -1.87 -5.13 16.04
N ILE A 222 -2.75 -4.16 16.09
CA ILE A 222 -3.91 -4.13 16.99
C ILE A 222 -5.20 -3.93 16.21
N HIS A 223 -5.24 -2.92 15.34
CA HIS A 223 -6.43 -2.61 14.57
C HIS A 223 -6.32 -3.21 13.18
N LEU A 224 -7.29 -4.02 12.77
CA LEU A 224 -7.29 -4.69 11.46
C LEU A 224 -6.00 -5.50 11.20
N PRO A 225 -5.64 -6.45 12.10
CA PRO A 225 -4.43 -7.26 11.94
C PRO A 225 -4.50 -8.24 10.74
N ASP A 226 -5.62 -8.26 10.03
CA ASP A 226 -5.92 -8.98 8.80
C ASP A 226 -5.70 -8.14 7.52
N VAL A 227 -5.28 -6.89 7.65
CA VAL A 227 -4.87 -6.03 6.52
C VAL A 227 -3.36 -6.11 6.34
N SER A 228 -2.92 -6.43 5.13
CA SER A 228 -1.50 -6.49 4.82
C SER A 228 -0.89 -5.09 4.67
N LEU A 229 0.41 -4.98 4.95
CA LEU A 229 1.20 -3.76 4.73
C LEU A 229 1.20 -3.37 3.25
N TYR A 230 1.19 -4.36 2.34
CA TYR A 230 1.03 -4.13 0.91
C TYR A 230 -0.32 -3.50 0.57
N ASP A 231 -1.43 -4.10 1.02
CA ASP A 231 -2.78 -3.64 0.70
C ASP A 231 -3.03 -2.23 1.25
N HIS A 232 -2.56 -1.96 2.48
CA HIS A 232 -2.60 -0.62 3.06
C HIS A 232 -1.82 0.39 2.22
N ALA A 233 -0.55 0.12 1.90
CA ALA A 233 0.26 1.02 1.07
C ALA A 233 -0.36 1.25 -0.33
N LYS A 234 -0.93 0.20 -0.91
CA LYS A 234 -1.66 0.26 -2.19
C LYS A 234 -2.86 1.20 -2.11
N THR A 235 -3.73 1.06 -1.11
CA THR A 235 -4.92 1.90 -0.96
C THR A 235 -4.57 3.33 -0.59
N VAL A 236 -3.54 3.56 0.25
CA VAL A 236 -3.01 4.91 0.53
C VAL A 236 -2.53 5.58 -0.77
N ALA A 237 -1.75 4.88 -1.60
CA ALA A 237 -1.31 5.42 -2.88
C ALA A 237 -2.49 5.74 -3.83
N ALA A 238 -3.48 4.85 -3.93
CA ALA A 238 -4.68 5.08 -4.73
C ALA A 238 -5.44 6.33 -4.27
N PHE A 239 -5.71 6.47 -2.97
CA PHE A 239 -6.43 7.61 -2.41
C PHE A 239 -5.63 8.90 -2.51
N SER A 240 -4.32 8.88 -2.26
CA SER A 240 -3.44 10.04 -2.42
C SER A 240 -3.54 10.63 -3.82
N ILE A 241 -3.52 9.78 -4.84
CA ILE A 241 -3.67 10.21 -6.24
C ILE A 241 -5.06 10.72 -6.54
N CYS A 242 -6.11 10.07 -6.03
CA CYS A 242 -7.48 10.53 -6.22
C CYS A 242 -7.70 11.93 -5.60
N ILE A 243 -7.23 12.14 -4.37
CA ILE A 243 -7.33 13.43 -3.66
C ILE A 243 -6.52 14.50 -4.40
N TYR A 244 -5.28 14.19 -4.82
CA TYR A 244 -4.42 15.12 -5.53
C TYR A 244 -5.06 15.60 -6.85
N ASP A 245 -5.51 14.67 -7.69
CA ASP A 245 -6.10 15.00 -8.99
C ASP A 245 -7.43 15.76 -8.83
N TYR A 246 -8.24 15.40 -7.84
CA TYR A 246 -9.48 16.11 -7.52
C TYR A 246 -9.22 17.56 -7.08
N LEU A 247 -8.30 17.78 -6.13
CA LEU A 247 -7.95 19.12 -5.64
C LEU A 247 -7.30 19.98 -6.73
N LYS A 248 -6.47 19.37 -7.58
CA LYS A 248 -5.83 20.04 -8.72
C LYS A 248 -6.89 20.54 -9.71
N GLN A 249 -7.88 19.73 -10.06
CA GLN A 249 -8.93 20.15 -11.01
C GLN A 249 -9.80 21.28 -10.44
N LYS A 250 -10.11 21.26 -9.14
CA LYS A 250 -10.92 22.29 -8.48
C LYS A 250 -10.16 23.60 -8.22
N ASN A 251 -8.89 23.73 -8.62
CA ASN A 251 -8.00 24.84 -8.25
C ASN A 251 -7.90 25.04 -6.71
N ASN A 252 -8.12 23.97 -5.94
CA ASN A 252 -8.14 23.99 -4.47
C ASN A 252 -6.88 23.40 -3.84
N LEU A 253 -5.90 23.01 -4.66
CA LEU A 253 -4.65 22.41 -4.19
C LEU A 253 -3.92 23.35 -3.21
N SER A 254 -3.80 24.63 -3.54
CA SER A 254 -3.09 25.64 -2.73
C SER A 254 -3.68 25.89 -1.34
N ALA A 255 -4.96 25.55 -1.13
CA ALA A 255 -5.65 25.79 0.14
C ALA A 255 -6.01 24.50 0.90
N PHE A 256 -5.74 23.32 0.32
CA PHE A 256 -6.21 22.02 0.80
C PHE A 256 -7.67 22.10 1.31
N LYS A 257 -8.58 22.57 0.45
CA LYS A 257 -10.00 22.67 0.78
C LYS A 257 -10.69 21.38 0.36
N LEU A 258 -10.69 20.40 1.26
CA LEU A 258 -11.49 19.18 1.16
C LEU A 258 -12.59 19.24 2.22
N LYS A 259 -13.87 19.29 1.81
CA LYS A 259 -14.98 19.16 2.77
C LYS A 259 -15.27 17.68 3.01
N ASN A 260 -15.71 17.33 4.21
CA ASN A 260 -15.97 15.93 4.58
C ASN A 260 -17.07 15.27 3.72
N ASP A 261 -18.01 16.06 3.18
CA ASP A 261 -19.14 15.54 2.40
C ASP A 261 -18.91 15.57 0.87
N GLU A 262 -17.69 15.87 0.41
CA GLU A 262 -17.40 15.87 -1.03
C GLU A 262 -17.15 14.45 -1.54
N GLU A 263 -17.79 14.12 -2.66
CA GLU A 263 -17.53 12.88 -3.40
C GLU A 263 -16.21 13.00 -4.17
N VAL A 264 -15.09 12.68 -3.53
CA VAL A 264 -13.74 12.88 -4.10
C VAL A 264 -13.32 11.75 -5.04
N VAL A 265 -13.86 10.54 -4.85
CA VAL A 265 -13.39 9.30 -5.50
C VAL A 265 -14.50 8.67 -6.34
N LEU A 266 -14.14 8.17 -7.52
CA LEU A 266 -14.95 7.30 -8.37
C LEU A 266 -14.55 5.85 -8.17
N LEU A 267 -15.55 4.99 -7.96
CA LEU A 267 -15.40 3.56 -8.15
C LEU A 267 -15.81 3.21 -9.58
N ILE A 268 -14.85 2.78 -10.39
CA ILE A 268 -15.06 2.37 -11.77
C ILE A 268 -15.14 0.85 -11.79
N GLY A 269 -16.31 0.31 -12.12
CA GLY A 269 -16.53 -1.13 -12.26
C GLY A 269 -16.78 -1.52 -13.71
N GLY A 270 -16.22 -2.63 -14.15
CA GLY A 270 -16.49 -3.24 -15.44
C GLY A 270 -16.61 -4.75 -15.31
N ASP A 271 -17.46 -5.36 -16.13
CA ASP A 271 -17.67 -6.80 -16.17
C ASP A 271 -17.91 -7.26 -17.61
N ILE A 272 -17.31 -8.40 -17.99
CA ILE A 272 -17.52 -9.03 -19.29
C ILE A 272 -18.66 -10.04 -19.18
N SER A 273 -19.81 -9.70 -19.76
CA SER A 273 -20.93 -10.64 -19.86
C SER A 273 -20.67 -11.78 -20.84
N GLY A 274 -21.31 -12.94 -20.62
CA GLY A 274 -21.27 -14.06 -21.57
C GLY A 274 -20.00 -14.93 -21.53
N ILE A 275 -19.14 -14.79 -20.52
CA ILE A 275 -17.88 -15.55 -20.39
C ILE A 275 -18.10 -17.05 -20.48
N GLN A 276 -19.07 -17.61 -19.73
CA GLN A 276 -19.33 -19.05 -19.76
C GLN A 276 -19.72 -19.53 -21.15
N GLN A 277 -20.62 -18.80 -21.82
CA GLN A 277 -21.04 -19.11 -23.18
C GLN A 277 -19.85 -19.06 -24.15
N TYR A 278 -19.00 -18.04 -24.05
CA TYR A 278 -17.80 -17.91 -24.85
C TYR A 278 -16.80 -19.06 -24.59
N ILE A 279 -16.54 -19.40 -23.33
CA ILE A 279 -15.54 -20.43 -22.97
C ILE A 279 -16.00 -21.82 -23.41
N TYR A 280 -17.28 -22.17 -23.23
CA TYR A 280 -17.76 -23.55 -23.44
C TYR A 280 -18.31 -23.85 -24.84
N GLN A 281 -18.40 -22.86 -25.75
CA GLN A 281 -18.72 -23.09 -27.17
C GLN A 281 -17.54 -23.70 -27.96
N ILE A 282 -16.97 -24.80 -27.47
CA ILE A 282 -15.79 -25.45 -28.05
C ILE A 282 -16.17 -26.56 -29.02
N ILE A 283 -15.45 -26.65 -30.15
CA ILE A 283 -15.46 -27.82 -31.02
C ILE A 283 -14.71 -28.98 -30.34
N SER A 284 -15.12 -30.21 -30.59
CA SER A 284 -14.56 -31.42 -29.96
C SER A 284 -13.07 -31.62 -30.25
N GLN A 285 -12.59 -31.15 -31.40
CA GLN A 285 -11.18 -31.24 -31.78
C GLN A 285 -10.32 -30.27 -30.96
N GLN A 286 -9.27 -30.79 -30.31
CA GLN A 286 -8.36 -30.01 -29.44
C GLN A 286 -9.09 -29.22 -28.33
N ALA A 287 -10.22 -29.73 -27.84
CA ALA A 287 -11.09 -29.09 -26.85
C ALA A 287 -10.33 -28.45 -25.67
N ALA A 288 -9.38 -29.17 -25.05
CA ALA A 288 -8.59 -28.67 -23.92
C ALA A 288 -7.69 -27.47 -24.28
N LYS A 289 -7.09 -27.46 -25.48
CA LYS A 289 -6.27 -26.33 -25.96
C LYS A 289 -7.13 -25.12 -26.25
N ASN A 290 -8.29 -25.32 -26.90
CA ASN A 290 -9.26 -24.27 -27.17
C ASN A 290 -9.80 -23.63 -25.89
N LEU A 291 -10.11 -24.44 -24.87
CA LEU A 291 -10.57 -23.96 -23.58
C LEU A 291 -9.54 -23.04 -22.90
N LYS A 292 -8.28 -23.50 -22.81
CA LYS A 292 -7.18 -22.69 -22.25
C LYS A 292 -6.94 -21.42 -23.04
N GLY A 293 -6.96 -21.50 -24.38
CA GLY A 293 -6.77 -20.35 -25.25
C GLY A 293 -7.85 -19.28 -25.07
N ARG A 294 -9.12 -19.70 -24.95
CA ARG A 294 -10.24 -18.78 -24.70
C ARG A 294 -10.18 -18.14 -23.32
N SER A 295 -9.87 -18.93 -22.28
CA SER A 295 -9.69 -18.40 -20.93
C SER A 295 -8.55 -17.37 -20.86
N PHE A 296 -7.43 -17.65 -21.53
CA PHE A 296 -6.30 -16.73 -21.59
C PHE A 296 -6.62 -15.47 -22.40
N TYR A 297 -7.34 -15.60 -23.52
CA TYR A 297 -7.81 -14.47 -24.31
C TYR A 297 -8.70 -13.53 -23.49
N LEU A 298 -9.63 -14.06 -22.70
CA LEU A 298 -10.48 -13.24 -21.83
C LEU A 298 -9.66 -12.46 -20.79
N GLN A 299 -8.64 -13.09 -20.19
CA GLN A 299 -7.75 -12.40 -19.27
C GLN A 299 -7.01 -11.25 -19.98
N LEU A 300 -6.44 -11.50 -21.17
CA LEU A 300 -5.76 -10.46 -21.95
C LEU A 300 -6.69 -9.31 -22.35
N LEU A 301 -7.96 -9.62 -22.65
CA LEU A 301 -8.96 -8.61 -22.98
C LEU A 301 -9.24 -7.71 -21.77
N VAL A 302 -9.47 -8.30 -20.59
CA VAL A 302 -9.65 -7.55 -19.33
C VAL A 302 -8.42 -6.69 -19.05
N ASP A 303 -7.22 -7.26 -19.13
CA ASP A 303 -5.97 -6.55 -18.85
C ASP A 303 -5.76 -5.38 -19.84
N SER A 304 -6.15 -5.56 -21.11
CA SER A 304 -6.07 -4.51 -22.13
C SER A 304 -7.05 -3.37 -21.88
N VAL A 305 -8.28 -3.66 -21.46
CA VAL A 305 -9.28 -2.65 -21.09
C VAL A 305 -8.82 -1.87 -19.86
N ILE A 306 -8.30 -2.57 -18.84
CA ILE A 306 -7.73 -1.94 -17.65
C ILE A 306 -6.56 -1.02 -18.05
N SER A 307 -5.63 -1.50 -18.89
CA SER A 307 -4.50 -0.69 -19.38
C SER A 307 -4.99 0.57 -20.09
N LEU A 308 -5.99 0.45 -20.97
CA LEU A 308 -6.56 1.59 -21.68
C LEU A 308 -7.15 2.64 -20.71
N ILE A 309 -7.87 2.19 -19.67
CA ILE A 309 -8.44 3.06 -18.65
C ILE A 309 -7.32 3.72 -17.83
N THR A 310 -6.34 2.94 -17.35
CA THR A 310 -5.25 3.45 -16.52
C THR A 310 -4.38 4.44 -17.29
N ASP A 311 -4.09 4.18 -18.56
CA ASP A 311 -3.28 5.08 -19.39
C ASP A 311 -4.03 6.38 -19.70
N SER A 312 -5.32 6.29 -20.05
CA SER A 312 -6.15 7.46 -20.36
C SER A 312 -6.33 8.38 -19.14
N LEU A 313 -6.46 7.80 -17.95
CA LEU A 313 -6.65 8.53 -16.70
C LEU A 313 -5.33 8.80 -15.94
N GLY A 314 -4.19 8.29 -16.43
CA GLY A 314 -2.89 8.38 -15.76
C GLY A 314 -2.80 7.63 -14.42
N LEU A 315 -3.64 6.62 -14.16
CA LEU A 315 -3.72 5.89 -12.88
C LEU A 315 -2.57 4.88 -12.74
N TYR A 316 -2.08 4.67 -11.51
CA TYR A 316 -1.03 3.69 -11.18
C TYR A 316 -1.61 2.30 -10.96
N GLN A 317 -0.78 1.25 -10.94
CA GLN A 317 -1.25 -0.10 -10.59
C GLN A 317 -1.93 -0.13 -9.20
N ALA A 318 -1.51 0.75 -8.29
CA ALA A 318 -2.13 0.90 -6.98
C ALA A 318 -3.64 1.26 -7.04
N ASN A 319 -4.08 1.94 -8.11
CA ASN A 319 -5.47 2.33 -8.30
C ASN A 319 -6.39 1.16 -8.72
N ILE A 320 -5.85 0.00 -9.09
CA ILE A 320 -6.63 -1.19 -9.43
C ILE A 320 -6.94 -1.96 -8.15
N VAL A 321 -8.19 -1.94 -7.71
CA VAL A 321 -8.63 -2.64 -6.49
C VAL A 321 -8.62 -4.14 -6.73
N TYR A 322 -9.26 -4.56 -7.82
CA TYR A 322 -9.47 -5.96 -8.17
C TYR A 322 -9.59 -6.11 -9.69
N ALA A 323 -9.06 -7.21 -10.23
CA ALA A 323 -9.20 -7.59 -11.63
C ALA A 323 -9.10 -9.10 -11.76
N SER A 324 -10.23 -9.80 -11.85
CA SER A 324 -10.26 -11.26 -12.01
C SER A 324 -11.65 -11.75 -12.43
N GLY A 325 -11.68 -12.87 -13.16
CA GLY A 325 -12.92 -13.54 -13.54
C GLY A 325 -13.76 -12.78 -14.58
N GLY A 326 -13.18 -11.81 -15.28
CA GLY A 326 -13.90 -10.93 -16.22
C GLY A 326 -14.36 -9.61 -15.63
N GLY A 327 -14.36 -9.48 -14.30
CA GLY A 327 -14.73 -8.28 -13.58
C GLY A 327 -13.52 -7.51 -13.07
N PHE A 328 -13.63 -6.19 -13.00
CA PHE A 328 -12.61 -5.32 -12.44
C PHE A 328 -13.18 -4.10 -11.73
N TYR A 329 -12.42 -3.59 -10.76
CA TYR A 329 -12.73 -2.37 -10.00
C TYR A 329 -11.49 -1.48 -9.87
N LEU A 330 -11.62 -0.21 -10.22
CA LEU A 330 -10.56 0.81 -10.10
C LEU A 330 -11.05 2.02 -9.29
N LEU A 331 -10.11 2.71 -8.65
CA LEU A 331 -10.34 4.00 -7.99
C LEU A 331 -9.70 5.13 -8.80
N ALA A 332 -10.49 6.16 -9.09
CA ALA A 332 -10.02 7.37 -9.76
C ALA A 332 -10.57 8.63 -9.09
N ALA A 333 -9.97 9.79 -9.35
CA ALA A 333 -10.52 11.07 -8.88
C ALA A 333 -11.88 11.37 -9.54
N ASN A 334 -12.85 11.85 -8.77
CA ASN A 334 -14.16 12.30 -9.25
C ASN A 334 -14.07 13.68 -9.89
N THR A 335 -13.54 13.71 -11.10
CA THR A 335 -13.36 14.91 -11.90
C THR A 335 -14.26 14.87 -13.13
N GLU A 336 -14.71 16.03 -13.60
CA GLU A 336 -15.44 16.12 -14.87
C GLU A 336 -14.59 15.59 -16.05
N GLU A 337 -13.28 15.76 -15.98
CA GLU A 337 -12.34 15.28 -16.98
C GLU A 337 -12.29 13.75 -17.02
N ASN A 338 -12.14 13.09 -15.87
CA ASN A 338 -12.10 11.63 -15.80
C ASN A 338 -13.44 11.03 -16.26
N ARG A 339 -14.58 11.63 -15.88
CA ARG A 339 -15.91 11.19 -16.36
C ARG A 339 -16.05 11.29 -17.88
N LYS A 340 -15.57 12.38 -18.49
CA LYS A 340 -15.56 12.55 -19.95
C LYS A 340 -14.67 11.53 -20.65
N LYS A 341 -13.45 11.29 -20.13
CA LYS A 341 -12.52 10.28 -20.65
C LYS A 341 -13.10 8.87 -20.59
N LEU A 342 -13.74 8.50 -19.47
CA LEU A 342 -14.43 7.20 -19.34
C LEU A 342 -15.56 7.03 -20.35
N THR A 343 -16.38 8.07 -20.54
CA THR A 343 -17.46 8.04 -21.55
C THR A 343 -16.93 7.88 -22.97
N ALA A 344 -15.70 8.35 -23.25
CA ALA A 344 -15.06 8.19 -24.54
C ALA A 344 -14.45 6.80 -24.76
N ILE A 345 -14.08 6.09 -23.69
CA ILE A 345 -13.57 4.71 -23.75
C ILE A 345 -14.70 3.70 -23.97
N ASP A 346 -15.88 3.98 -23.40
CA ASP A 346 -17.08 3.12 -23.52
C ASP A 346 -17.72 3.16 -24.91
N ARG A 347 -17.44 4.20 -25.70
CA ARG A 347 -17.94 4.38 -27.07
C ARG A 347 -16.97 3.82 -28.11
#